data_AF-A0A2K4ZET6-F1
#
_entry.id   AF-A0A2K4ZET6-F1
#
_cell.length_a   1.000
_cell.length_b   1.000
_cell.length_c   1.000
_cell.angle_alpha   90.00
_cell.angle_beta   90.00
_cell.angle_gamma   90.00
#
_symmetry.space_group_name_H-M   'P 1'
#
loop_
_entity.id
_entity.type
_entity.pdbx_description
1 polymer ?
#
loop_
_entity_poly.entity_id
_entity_poly.type
_entity_poly.pdbx_seq_one_letter_code
_entity_poly.pdbx_strand_id
1 'polypeptide(L)'
;MTITKRIPIEELREKYDVLVGWGVGRNEYLLKYNPYLFSLDYMIDIDRRLEGKTICGMKISNVDILDRIRDKYICFIVFPNIEQAVEQEASKHVKNFDIVVAALLGGVETSIPKVEKICCLCRCSIA
;
A
#
# COMPACT_ATOMS: atom_id res chain seq x y z
N MET A 1 -1.32 -8.40 18.28
CA MET A 1 -1.00 -8.27 16.85
C MET A 1 0.07 -9.31 16.55
N THR A 2 -0.27 -10.37 15.84
CA THR A 2 0.67 -11.46 15.53
C THR A 2 1.27 -11.17 14.16
N ILE A 3 2.60 -11.02 14.09
CA ILE A 3 3.33 -10.77 12.85
C ILE A 3 3.24 -12.05 12.01
N THR A 4 2.67 -11.97 10.81
CA THR A 4 2.42 -13.18 9.98
C THR A 4 3.43 -13.38 8.86
N LYS A 5 4.05 -12.32 8.32
CA LYS A 5 5.11 -12.47 7.30
C LYS A 5 5.89 -11.15 7.13
N ARG A 6 7.20 -11.26 6.88
CA ARG A 6 8.01 -10.17 6.30
C ARG A 6 8.04 -10.37 4.78
N ILE A 7 7.68 -9.35 4.03
CA ILE A 7 7.74 -9.36 2.56
C ILE A 7 8.81 -8.36 2.11
N PRO A 8 9.81 -8.78 1.32
CA PRO A 8 10.77 -7.87 0.71
C PRO A 8 10.11 -7.01 -0.38
N ILE A 9 10.63 -5.80 -0.60
CA ILE A 9 10.06 -4.85 -1.56
C ILE A 9 10.11 -5.42 -2.99
N GLU A 10 11.13 -6.21 -3.31
CA GLU A 10 11.35 -6.84 -4.60
C GLU A 10 10.19 -7.79 -4.95
N GLU A 11 9.73 -8.59 -4.00
CA GLU A 11 8.55 -9.47 -4.20
C GLU A 11 7.28 -8.67 -4.51
N LEU A 12 7.12 -7.48 -3.91
CA LEU A 12 6.00 -6.60 -4.22
C LEU A 12 6.15 -6.01 -5.64
N ARG A 13 7.36 -5.63 -6.02
CA ARG A 13 7.65 -5.05 -7.34
C ARG A 13 7.52 -6.06 -8.49
N GLU A 14 7.70 -7.34 -8.23
CA GLU A 14 7.44 -8.40 -9.21
C GLU A 14 5.94 -8.62 -9.44
N LYS A 15 5.11 -8.41 -8.42
CA LYS A 15 3.67 -8.67 -8.47
C LYS A 15 2.85 -7.46 -8.91
N TYR A 16 3.22 -6.27 -8.49
CA TYR A 16 2.42 -5.05 -8.67
C TYR A 16 3.12 -4.04 -9.56
N ASP A 17 2.35 -3.41 -10.43
CA ASP A 17 2.84 -2.35 -11.32
C ASP A 17 3.18 -1.07 -10.54
N VAL A 18 2.43 -0.79 -9.47
CA VAL A 18 2.50 0.46 -8.72
C VAL A 18 2.36 0.20 -7.22
N LEU A 19 3.26 0.79 -6.43
CA LEU A 19 3.22 0.79 -4.97
C LEU A 19 2.85 2.20 -4.46
N VAL A 20 1.78 2.27 -3.68
CA VAL A 20 1.20 3.53 -3.21
C VAL A 20 1.12 3.55 -1.70
N GLY A 21 1.77 4.52 -1.07
CA GLY A 21 1.51 4.83 0.33
C GLY A 21 0.24 5.65 0.48
N TRP A 22 -0.49 5.46 1.57
CA TRP A 22 -1.64 6.31 1.92
C TRP A 22 -1.60 6.71 3.39
N GLY A 23 -1.77 8.01 3.69
CA GLY A 23 -1.97 8.52 5.05
C GLY A 23 -0.69 9.08 5.67
N VAL A 24 -0.26 10.23 5.16
CA VAL A 24 0.95 10.97 5.54
C VAL A 24 0.74 11.76 6.83
N GLY A 25 -0.49 12.25 7.05
CA GLY A 25 -0.83 13.16 8.16
C GLY A 25 -0.75 12.53 9.56
N ARG A 26 -0.34 11.27 9.69
CA ARG A 26 -0.21 10.58 10.98
C ARG A 26 1.26 10.46 11.37
N ASN A 27 1.56 10.68 12.65
CA ASN A 27 2.91 10.60 13.21
C ASN A 27 3.66 9.30 12.83
N GLU A 28 2.93 8.21 12.61
CA GLU A 28 3.52 6.93 12.21
C GLU A 28 4.31 7.00 10.90
N TYR A 29 3.84 7.76 9.89
CA TYR A 29 4.57 7.91 8.64
C TYR A 29 5.90 8.64 8.86
N LEU A 30 5.86 9.78 9.57
CA LEU A 30 7.05 10.59 9.85
C LEU A 30 8.10 9.84 10.68
N LEU A 31 7.66 8.97 11.59
CA LEU A 31 8.56 8.23 12.48
C LEU A 31 9.14 6.97 11.85
N LYS A 32 8.41 6.33 10.92
CA LYS A 32 8.72 4.96 10.48
C LYS A 32 9.12 4.85 9.00
N TYR A 33 8.74 5.81 8.17
CA TYR A 33 9.02 5.72 6.73
C TYR A 33 10.41 6.24 6.37
N ASN A 34 11.15 5.43 5.61
CA ASN A 34 12.40 5.82 5.00
C ASN A 34 12.35 5.49 3.50
N PRO A 35 12.36 6.49 2.60
CA PRO A 35 12.26 6.27 1.16
C PRO A 35 13.44 5.50 0.57
N TYR A 36 14.60 5.50 1.23
CA TYR A 36 15.78 4.74 0.78
C TYR A 36 15.67 3.25 1.08
N LEU A 37 14.87 2.86 2.08
CA LEU A 37 14.63 1.47 2.44
C LEU A 37 13.37 0.92 1.77
N PHE A 38 12.42 1.80 1.44
CA PHE A 38 11.14 1.41 0.90
C PHE A 38 10.66 2.43 -0.13
N SER A 39 10.97 2.17 -1.39
CA SER A 39 10.65 3.08 -2.49
C SER A 39 9.20 2.89 -2.95
N LEU A 40 8.37 3.89 -2.65
CA LEU A 40 7.01 4.04 -3.17
C LEU A 40 7.00 4.86 -4.46
N ASP A 41 6.03 4.60 -5.34
CA ASP A 41 5.83 5.41 -6.55
C ASP A 41 5.03 6.67 -6.24
N TYR A 42 4.02 6.53 -5.39
CA TYR A 42 3.13 7.61 -4.98
C TYR A 42 2.89 7.59 -3.48
N MET A 43 2.63 8.76 -2.93
CA MET A 43 2.14 8.92 -1.58
C MET A 43 0.89 9.80 -1.59
N ILE A 44 -0.22 9.25 -1.09
CA ILE A 44 -1.54 9.87 -1.13
C ILE A 44 -1.95 10.30 0.27
N ASP A 45 -2.60 11.46 0.37
CA ASP A 45 -3.36 11.84 1.56
C ASP A 45 -4.70 12.47 1.14
N ILE A 46 -5.72 12.27 1.98
CA ILE A 46 -7.06 12.84 1.75
C ILE A 46 -7.10 14.33 2.17
N ASP A 47 -6.19 14.77 3.04
CA ASP A 47 -6.08 16.19 3.39
C ASP A 47 -5.49 16.97 2.21
N ARG A 48 -6.36 17.68 1.48
CA ARG A 48 -5.99 18.56 0.36
C ARG A 48 -4.94 19.61 0.74
N ARG A 49 -4.79 19.96 2.02
CA ARG A 49 -3.74 20.89 2.48
C ARG A 49 -2.34 20.31 2.39
N LEU A 50 -2.21 19.00 2.22
CA LEU A 50 -0.93 18.32 2.05
C LEU A 50 -0.54 18.15 0.58
N GLU A 51 -1.49 18.30 -0.35
CA GLU A 51 -1.24 18.15 -1.78
C GLU A 51 -0.09 19.04 -2.25
N GLY A 52 0.84 18.44 -2.99
CA GLY A 52 2.01 19.11 -3.54
C GLY A 52 3.17 19.31 -2.55
N LYS A 53 2.97 19.09 -1.25
CA LYS A 53 4.07 19.15 -0.26
C LYS A 53 4.99 17.95 -0.40
N THR A 54 6.25 18.12 -0.04
CA THR A 54 7.21 17.03 0.07
C THR A 54 7.39 16.65 1.54
N ILE A 55 7.10 15.39 1.88
CA ILE A 55 7.23 14.86 3.25
C ILE A 55 8.00 13.54 3.15
N CYS A 56 9.05 13.41 3.99
CA CYS A 56 9.96 12.26 3.97
C CYS A 56 10.47 11.90 2.56
N GLY A 57 10.80 12.91 1.75
CA GLY A 57 11.32 12.74 0.39
C GLY A 57 10.27 12.40 -0.68
N MET A 58 9.00 12.20 -0.32
CA MET A 58 7.91 11.91 -1.25
C MET A 58 7.04 13.13 -1.48
N LYS A 59 6.63 13.37 -2.72
CA LYS A 59 5.63 14.39 -3.04
C LYS A 59 4.22 13.84 -2.77
N ILE A 60 3.46 14.55 -1.96
CA ILE A 60 2.12 14.13 -1.56
C ILE A 60 1.13 14.49 -2.66
N SER A 61 0.34 13.50 -3.07
CA SER A 61 -0.71 13.62 -4.07
C SER A 61 -2.08 13.48 -3.41
N ASN A 62 -3.10 14.00 -4.08
CA ASN A 62 -4.49 13.72 -3.75
C ASN A 62 -4.93 12.37 -4.31
N VAL A 63 -6.11 11.92 -3.90
CA VAL A 63 -6.79 10.71 -4.40
C VAL A 63 -7.00 10.77 -5.92
N ASP A 64 -7.10 11.97 -6.51
CA ASP A 64 -7.25 12.20 -7.95
C ASP A 64 -6.12 11.56 -8.80
N ILE A 65 -4.98 11.21 -8.19
CA ILE A 65 -3.92 10.46 -8.90
C ILE A 65 -4.35 9.05 -9.28
N LEU A 66 -5.31 8.45 -8.56
CA LEU A 66 -5.81 7.10 -8.80
C LEU A 66 -6.41 6.96 -10.20
N ASP A 67 -7.08 7.98 -10.70
CA ASP A 67 -7.62 8.00 -12.06
C ASP A 67 -6.54 7.83 -13.14
N ARG A 68 -5.32 8.31 -12.86
CA ARG A 68 -4.18 8.21 -13.79
C ARG A 68 -3.53 6.84 -13.79
N ILE A 69 -3.70 6.07 -12.71
CA ILE A 69 -3.08 4.75 -12.53
C ILE A 69 -4.11 3.62 -12.48
N ARG A 70 -5.38 3.90 -12.79
CA ARG A 70 -6.50 2.95 -12.67
C ARG A 70 -6.36 1.66 -13.48
N ASP A 71 -5.58 1.70 -14.56
CA ASP A 71 -5.35 0.56 -15.45
C ASP A 71 -4.17 -0.32 -14.98
N LYS A 72 -3.55 0.01 -13.84
CA LYS A 72 -2.42 -0.72 -13.23
C LYS A 72 -2.90 -1.65 -12.13
N TYR A 73 -2.10 -2.68 -11.83
CA TYR A 73 -2.27 -3.44 -10.60
C TYR A 73 -1.58 -2.72 -9.44
N ILE A 74 -2.37 -2.19 -8.51
CA ILE A 74 -1.91 -1.31 -7.44
C ILE A 74 -1.77 -2.08 -6.12
N CYS A 75 -0.69 -1.85 -5.40
CA CYS A 75 -0.57 -2.25 -4.00
C CYS A 75 -0.57 -1.02 -3.10
N PHE A 76 -1.59 -0.91 -2.25
CA PHE A 76 -1.67 0.14 -1.25
C PHE A 76 -0.99 -0.30 0.03
N ILE A 77 -0.11 0.55 0.55
CA ILE A 77 0.68 0.29 1.74
C ILE A 77 0.26 1.27 2.81
N VAL A 78 -0.41 0.75 3.83
CA VAL A 78 -1.21 1.55 4.77
C VAL A 78 -0.94 1.15 6.20
N PHE A 79 -1.23 2.05 7.14
CA PHE A 79 -1.23 1.71 8.56
C PHE A 79 -2.53 0.98 8.95
N PRO A 80 -2.50 0.08 9.95
CA PRO A 80 -3.68 -0.72 10.33
C PRO A 80 -4.92 0.12 10.67
N ASN A 81 -4.69 1.30 11.24
CA ASN A 81 -5.73 2.21 11.70
C ASN A 81 -6.44 2.99 10.58
N ILE A 82 -6.06 2.81 9.32
CA ILE A 82 -6.70 3.45 8.15
C ILE A 82 -7.09 2.46 7.06
N GLU A 83 -6.78 1.18 7.21
CA GLU A 83 -7.00 0.15 6.18
C GLU A 83 -8.42 0.17 5.61
N GLN A 84 -9.44 0.07 6.47
CA GLN A 84 -10.84 0.04 6.03
C GLN A 84 -11.25 1.32 5.29
N ALA A 85 -10.75 2.48 5.72
CA ALA A 85 -11.04 3.75 5.07
C ALA A 85 -10.38 3.83 3.68
N VAL A 86 -9.15 3.32 3.55
CA VAL A 86 -8.45 3.25 2.27
C VAL A 86 -9.13 2.27 1.32
N GLU A 87 -9.55 1.09 1.79
CA GLU A 87 -10.27 0.11 0.96
C GLU A 87 -11.57 0.68 0.38
N GLN A 88 -12.36 1.33 1.23
CA GLN A 88 -13.62 1.96 0.81
C GLN A 88 -13.40 3.11 -0.17
N GLU A 89 -12.32 3.89 -0.02
CA GLU A 89 -12.04 4.99 -0.92
C GLU A 89 -11.44 4.48 -2.23
N ALA A 90 -10.42 3.62 -2.17
CA ALA A 90 -9.74 3.06 -3.33
C ALA A 90 -10.72 2.32 -4.27
N SER A 91 -11.65 1.54 -3.73
CA SER A 91 -12.65 0.80 -4.51
C SER A 91 -13.59 1.67 -5.35
N LYS A 92 -13.69 2.97 -5.06
CA LYS A 92 -14.45 3.94 -5.89
C LYS A 92 -13.70 4.33 -7.17
N HIS A 93 -12.37 4.26 -7.15
CA HIS A 93 -11.51 4.79 -8.21
C HIS A 93 -10.83 3.66 -9.00
N VAL A 94 -10.43 2.58 -8.34
CA VAL A 94 -9.64 1.49 -8.93
C VAL A 94 -10.23 0.12 -8.61
N LYS A 95 -10.13 -0.80 -9.56
CA LYS A 95 -10.69 -2.16 -9.44
C LYS A 95 -9.67 -3.24 -9.15
N ASN A 96 -8.42 -3.04 -9.59
CA ASN A 96 -7.36 -4.02 -9.45
C ASN A 96 -6.35 -3.52 -8.42
N PHE A 97 -6.61 -3.82 -7.15
CA PHE A 97 -5.70 -3.45 -6.09
C PHE A 97 -5.67 -4.48 -4.97
N ASP A 98 -4.53 -4.57 -4.32
CA ASP A 98 -4.36 -5.23 -3.03
C ASP A 98 -4.00 -4.19 -1.97
N ILE A 99 -4.35 -4.46 -0.71
CA ILE A 99 -3.93 -3.67 0.43
C ILE A 99 -2.96 -4.49 1.27
N VAL A 100 -1.82 -3.88 1.57
CA VAL A 100 -0.87 -4.37 2.53
C VAL A 100 -0.83 -3.41 3.70
N VAL A 101 -1.34 -3.88 4.83
CA VAL A 101 -1.14 -3.20 6.10
C VAL A 101 0.32 -3.34 6.49
N ALA A 102 0.99 -2.26 6.87
CA ALA A 102 2.39 -2.28 7.27
C ALA A 102 2.54 -1.65 8.66
N ALA A 103 3.08 -2.41 9.61
CA ALA A 103 3.63 -1.89 10.86
C ALA A 103 5.12 -1.60 10.67
N LEU A 104 5.47 -0.44 10.10
CA LEU A 104 6.86 -0.23 9.65
C LEU A 104 7.88 -0.13 10.81
N LEU A 105 8.76 -1.14 10.93
CA LEU A 105 10.20 -1.06 11.24
C LEU A 105 10.92 -2.30 10.63
N GLY A 106 11.46 -2.17 9.41
CA GLY A 106 12.43 -3.14 8.83
C GLY A 106 11.90 -4.24 7.91
N GLY A 107 10.71 -4.08 7.35
CA GLY A 107 10.08 -4.98 6.38
C GLY A 107 8.59 -4.66 6.29
N VAL A 108 7.93 -4.99 5.19
CA VAL A 108 6.48 -4.83 5.12
C VAL A 108 5.84 -5.90 6.00
N GLU A 109 5.24 -5.49 7.11
CA GLU A 109 4.66 -6.37 8.13
C GLU A 109 3.13 -6.44 8.00
N THR A 110 2.62 -7.54 7.43
CA THR A 110 1.21 -7.63 7.02
C THR A 110 0.26 -8.07 8.13
N SER A 111 -0.93 -7.46 8.21
CA SER A 111 -2.17 -8.15 8.59
C SER A 111 -3.07 -8.16 7.37
N ILE A 112 -3.45 -9.35 6.90
CA ILE A 112 -4.44 -9.51 5.82
C ILE A 112 -5.78 -9.80 6.50
N PRO A 113 -6.70 -8.84 6.68
CA PRO A 113 -8.07 -9.17 7.01
C PRO A 113 -8.69 -9.84 5.80
N LYS A 114 -9.29 -11.01 6.07
CA LYS A 114 -10.08 -11.80 5.14
C LYS A 114 -11.13 -10.92 4.44
N VAL A 115 -10.86 -10.55 3.20
CA VAL A 115 -11.90 -10.42 2.17
C VAL A 115 -11.63 -11.54 1.17
N GLU A 116 -12.64 -12.38 0.97
CA GLU A 116 -12.53 -13.75 0.50
C GLU A 116 -11.89 -13.97 -0.89
N LYS A 117 -11.32 -15.18 -1.05
CA LYS A 117 -11.04 -15.94 -2.30
C LYS A 117 -9.77 -15.60 -3.10
N ILE A 118 -8.65 -16.15 -2.63
CA ILE A 118 -7.82 -17.01 -3.50
C ILE A 118 -7.89 -18.42 -2.97
N CYS A 119 -8.91 -19.15 -3.41
CA CYS A 119 -8.80 -20.60 -3.55
C CYS A 119 -8.03 -20.84 -4.84
N CYS A 120 -6.70 -20.89 -4.76
CA CYS A 120 -5.90 -21.55 -5.77
C CYS A 120 -5.53 -22.93 -5.23
N LEU A 121 -6.52 -23.83 -5.28
CA LEU A 121 -6.27 -25.23 -5.58
C LEU A 121 -5.65 -25.31 -6.98
N CYS A 122 -4.34 -25.07 -7.10
CA CYS A 122 -3.57 -25.56 -8.23
C CYS A 122 -2.35 -26.27 -7.67
N ARG A 123 -2.48 -27.61 -7.72
CA ARG A 123 -1.51 -28.64 -7.39
C ARG A 123 -0.10 -28.27 -7.86
N CYS A 124 0.87 -28.32 -6.94
CA CYS A 124 2.23 -28.68 -7.31
C CYS A 124 2.24 -30.10 -7.92
N SER A 125 2.71 -30.16 -9.17
CA SER A 125 3.57 -31.16 -9.80
C SER A 125 3.42 -32.64 -9.44
N ILE A 126 3.08 -33.45 -10.45
CA ILE A 126 3.78 -34.72 -10.75
C ILE A 126 3.85 -34.88 -12.28
N ALA A 127 5.05 -34.63 -12.83
CA ALA A 127 5.69 -35.39 -13.90
C ALA A 127 7.16 -34.98 -13.94
#